data_AF-A0A8S8Z7A7-F1
#
_entry.id   AF-A0A8S8Z7A7-F1
#
_cell.length_a   1.000
_cell.length_b   1.000
_cell.length_c   1.000
_cell.angle_alpha   90.00
_cell.angle_beta   90.00
_cell.angle_gamma   90.00
#
_symmetry.space_group_name_H-M   'P 1'
#
loop_
_entity.id
_entity.type
_entity.pdbx_description
1 polymer ?
#
loop_
_entity_poly.entity_id
_entity_poly.type
_entity_poly.pdbx_seq_one_letter_code
_entity_poly.pdbx_strand_id
1 'polypeptide(L)'
;MEGGALRALRPPPDARFHRSFDVDIEGDVMEWFDAAGNLDQSKCLAEQQLDSKTSCELVLSLARWCCFGEWSCWDARLFLYLEPLLGRDLSGDEFLRHQVWSEFSDSLSRTDRASYSESVVLDWMSRRQDLGETMEPSEDPRILPTMESHRTASESLFDFLSRAHSEGLSILIGREFLESGLWRLDGQSLDEALGVTA
;
A
#
# COMPACT_ATOMS: atom_id res chain seq x y z
N MET A 1 1.24 -20.04 -23.01
CA MET A 1 1.76 -19.56 -21.71
C MET A 1 1.82 -20.76 -20.77
N GLU A 2 2.65 -21.77 -21.08
CA GLU A 2 2.56 -23.12 -20.49
C GLU A 2 3.86 -23.58 -19.79
N GLY A 3 4.56 -22.71 -19.05
CA GLY A 3 5.87 -23.10 -18.47
C GLY A 3 6.29 -22.47 -17.16
N GLY A 4 5.46 -21.63 -16.52
CA GLY A 4 5.86 -20.91 -15.29
C GLY A 4 7.07 -19.98 -15.46
N ALA A 5 7.46 -19.68 -16.70
CA ALA A 5 8.67 -18.94 -17.04
C ALA A 5 8.59 -17.45 -16.66
N LEU A 6 7.38 -16.93 -16.45
CA LEU A 6 7.17 -15.51 -16.13
C LEU A 6 7.53 -15.20 -14.68
N ARG A 7 7.40 -16.16 -13.74
CA ARG A 7 7.74 -15.95 -12.32
C ARG A 7 9.18 -15.48 -12.13
N ALA A 8 10.09 -15.95 -12.98
CA ALA A 8 11.50 -15.57 -12.96
C ALA A 8 11.75 -14.11 -13.39
N LEU A 9 10.77 -13.45 -14.04
CA LEU A 9 10.85 -12.05 -14.44
C LEU A 9 10.42 -11.08 -13.33
N ARG A 10 9.90 -11.60 -12.20
CA ARG A 10 9.45 -10.78 -11.08
C ARG A 10 10.63 -10.21 -10.31
N PRO A 11 10.51 -8.97 -9.79
CA PRO A 11 11.50 -8.47 -8.84
C PRO A 11 11.61 -9.40 -7.62
N PRO A 12 12.83 -9.58 -7.09
CA PRO A 12 13.05 -10.41 -5.92
C PRO A 12 12.27 -9.84 -4.72
N PRO A 13 11.58 -10.70 -3.94
CA PRO A 13 10.83 -10.25 -2.78
C PRO A 13 11.77 -9.71 -1.69
N ASP A 14 11.33 -8.69 -0.97
CA ASP A 14 11.96 -8.31 0.30
C ASP A 14 11.39 -9.16 1.43
N ALA A 15 12.25 -9.89 2.14
CA ALA A 15 11.82 -10.76 3.23
C ALA A 15 11.16 -10.02 4.40
N ARG A 16 11.30 -8.69 4.49
CA ARG A 16 10.66 -7.86 5.52
C ARG A 16 9.20 -7.54 5.22
N PHE A 17 8.77 -7.65 3.97
CA PHE A 17 7.45 -7.22 3.52
C PHE A 17 6.65 -8.39 2.97
N HIS A 18 5.34 -8.28 3.09
CA HIS A 18 4.45 -9.30 2.55
C HIS A 18 4.25 -9.08 1.04
N ARG A 19 3.84 -10.13 0.32
CA ARG A 19 3.39 -10.06 -1.08
C ARG A 19 2.18 -10.98 -1.22
N SER A 20 1.04 -10.52 -0.73
CA SER A 20 -0.21 -11.29 -0.68
C SER A 20 -0.62 -11.84 -2.06
N PHE A 21 -0.35 -11.06 -3.10
CA PHE A 21 -0.63 -11.37 -4.50
C PHE A 21 0.28 -12.47 -5.10
N ASP A 22 1.39 -12.87 -4.47
CA ASP A 22 2.36 -13.79 -5.10
C ASP A 22 1.81 -15.17 -5.45
N VAL A 23 0.77 -15.63 -4.75
CA VAL A 23 0.24 -16.98 -4.89
C VAL A 23 -0.44 -17.16 -6.24
N ASP A 24 -1.34 -16.23 -6.58
CA ASP A 24 -2.29 -16.40 -7.70
C ASP A 24 -2.17 -15.33 -8.80
N ILE A 25 -1.29 -14.32 -8.66
CA ILE A 25 -1.20 -13.22 -9.64
C ILE A 25 -0.89 -13.68 -11.08
N GLU A 26 -0.24 -14.82 -11.26
CA GLU A 26 -0.02 -15.39 -12.60
C GLU A 26 -1.34 -15.88 -13.17
N GLY A 27 -2.07 -16.67 -12.37
CA GLY A 27 -3.41 -17.14 -12.69
C GLY A 27 -4.34 -15.97 -13.00
N ASP A 28 -4.39 -14.95 -12.14
CA ASP A 28 -5.25 -13.77 -12.32
C ASP A 28 -4.99 -13.07 -13.66
N VAL A 29 -3.70 -12.92 -14.05
CA VAL A 29 -3.35 -12.34 -15.34
C VAL A 29 -3.77 -13.25 -16.50
N MET A 30 -3.59 -14.57 -16.38
CA MET A 30 -4.03 -15.52 -17.42
C MET A 30 -5.56 -15.53 -17.58
N GLU A 31 -6.29 -15.56 -16.47
CA GLU A 31 -7.75 -15.50 -16.43
C GLU A 31 -8.26 -14.19 -17.05
N TRP A 32 -7.58 -13.07 -16.78
CA TRP A 32 -7.88 -11.80 -17.43
C TRP A 32 -7.71 -11.89 -18.95
N PHE A 33 -6.60 -12.48 -19.44
CA PHE A 33 -6.37 -12.65 -20.88
C PHE A 33 -7.44 -13.53 -21.54
N ASP A 34 -7.82 -14.63 -20.89
CA ASP A 34 -8.87 -15.53 -21.37
C ASP A 34 -10.25 -14.82 -21.42
N ALA A 35 -10.53 -13.97 -20.43
CA ALA A 35 -11.78 -13.20 -20.36
C ALA A 35 -11.83 -12.03 -21.36
N ALA A 36 -10.71 -11.34 -21.59
CA ALA A 36 -10.63 -10.19 -22.51
C ALA A 36 -10.79 -10.59 -23.99
N GLY A 37 -10.55 -11.86 -24.35
CA GLY A 37 -10.85 -12.41 -25.66
C GLY A 37 -9.84 -12.03 -26.76
N ASN A 38 -10.33 -11.65 -27.94
CA ASN A 38 -9.52 -11.42 -29.15
C ASN A 38 -8.73 -10.10 -29.09
N LEU A 39 -7.72 -10.04 -28.23
CA LEU A 39 -6.78 -8.93 -28.16
C LEU A 39 -5.88 -8.91 -29.40
N ASP A 40 -5.67 -7.72 -29.95
CA ASP A 40 -4.72 -7.52 -31.03
C ASP A 40 -3.32 -7.37 -30.44
N GLN A 41 -2.52 -8.44 -30.50
CA GLN A 41 -1.16 -8.48 -29.93
C GLN A 41 -0.18 -7.49 -30.57
N SER A 42 -0.55 -6.85 -31.68
CA SER A 42 0.25 -5.80 -32.32
C SER A 42 0.03 -4.40 -31.73
N LYS A 43 -1.00 -4.24 -30.89
CA LYS A 43 -1.43 -2.96 -30.31
C LYS A 43 -1.14 -2.87 -28.81
N CYS A 44 -0.95 -1.66 -28.30
CA CYS A 44 -0.82 -1.46 -26.87
C CYS A 44 -2.19 -1.60 -26.17
N LEU A 45 -2.19 -1.70 -24.84
CA LEU A 45 -3.42 -1.87 -24.05
C LEU A 45 -4.44 -0.74 -24.28
N ALA A 46 -3.97 0.51 -24.37
CA ALA A 46 -4.80 1.68 -24.60
C ALA A 46 -5.45 1.73 -26.01
N GLU A 47 -4.92 0.96 -26.97
CA GLU A 47 -5.45 0.83 -28.32
C GLU A 47 -6.39 -0.37 -28.49
N GLN A 48 -6.52 -1.20 -27.43
CA GLN A 48 -7.53 -2.24 -27.39
C GLN A 48 -8.90 -1.60 -27.20
N GLN A 49 -9.95 -2.18 -27.80
CA GLN A 49 -11.33 -1.72 -27.62
C GLN A 49 -11.93 -2.25 -26.32
N LEU A 50 -11.20 -2.09 -25.21
CA LEU A 50 -11.60 -2.49 -23.87
C LEU A 50 -12.19 -1.27 -23.13
N ASP A 51 -13.10 -1.52 -22.20
CA ASP A 51 -13.51 -0.46 -21.28
C ASP A 51 -12.41 -0.16 -20.26
N SER A 52 -12.52 1.02 -19.62
CA SER A 52 -11.54 1.52 -18.66
C SER A 52 -11.33 0.56 -17.49
N LYS A 53 -12.42 -0.04 -16.98
CA LYS A 53 -12.36 -0.91 -15.82
C LYS A 53 -11.55 -2.17 -16.12
N THR A 54 -11.86 -2.86 -17.23
CA THR A 54 -11.11 -4.05 -17.65
C THR A 54 -9.63 -3.72 -17.90
N SER A 55 -9.32 -2.58 -18.49
CA SER A 55 -7.93 -2.14 -18.69
C SER A 55 -7.20 -1.89 -17.37
N CYS A 56 -7.84 -1.19 -16.43
CA CYS A 56 -7.27 -0.91 -15.11
C CYS A 56 -7.08 -2.17 -14.26
N GLU A 57 -7.95 -3.18 -14.39
CA GLU A 57 -7.78 -4.48 -13.72
C GLU A 57 -6.47 -5.16 -14.13
N LEU A 58 -6.15 -5.21 -15.42
CA LEU A 58 -4.86 -5.75 -15.87
C LEU A 58 -3.69 -4.91 -15.34
N VAL A 59 -3.76 -3.59 -15.45
CA VAL A 59 -2.68 -2.71 -14.98
C VAL A 59 -2.43 -2.89 -13.49
N LEU A 60 -3.47 -2.98 -12.67
CA LEU A 60 -3.33 -3.23 -11.25
C LEU A 60 -2.65 -4.60 -10.99
N SER A 61 -3.05 -5.64 -11.71
CA SER A 61 -2.42 -6.96 -11.60
C SER A 61 -0.95 -6.93 -12.02
N LEU A 62 -0.61 -6.22 -13.10
CA LEU A 62 0.77 -6.05 -13.55
C LEU A 62 1.59 -5.17 -12.59
N ALA A 63 0.99 -4.15 -11.99
CA ALA A 63 1.65 -3.34 -10.97
C ALA A 63 2.03 -4.21 -9.76
N ARG A 64 1.08 -5.02 -9.26
CA ARG A 64 1.32 -6.02 -8.21
C ARG A 64 2.38 -7.05 -8.61
N TRP A 65 2.33 -7.53 -9.85
CA TRP A 65 3.35 -8.44 -10.39
C TRP A 65 4.77 -7.87 -10.25
N CYS A 66 4.92 -6.58 -10.53
CA CYS A 66 6.15 -5.80 -10.48
C CYS A 66 6.52 -5.27 -9.09
N CYS A 67 5.69 -5.43 -8.06
CA CYS A 67 6.01 -4.98 -6.70
C CYS A 67 7.05 -5.88 -6.02
N PHE A 68 7.97 -5.30 -5.25
CA PHE A 68 8.91 -6.05 -4.40
C PHE A 68 8.32 -6.44 -3.03
N GLY A 69 7.24 -5.77 -2.61
CA GLY A 69 6.61 -5.91 -1.31
C GLY A 69 5.39 -5.01 -1.17
N GLU A 70 4.55 -5.32 -0.19
CA GLU A 70 3.38 -4.58 0.23
C GLU A 70 3.49 -4.31 1.74
N TRP A 71 3.13 -3.10 2.14
CA TRP A 71 2.81 -2.77 3.52
C TRP A 71 1.33 -2.40 3.58
N SER A 72 0.61 -3.03 4.51
CA SER A 72 -0.83 -2.80 4.68
C SER A 72 -1.20 -2.79 6.15
N CYS A 73 -2.30 -2.10 6.46
CA CYS A 73 -2.91 -2.10 7.77
C CYS A 73 -4.41 -1.81 7.65
N TRP A 74 -5.13 -1.93 8.76
CA TRP A 74 -6.52 -1.49 8.85
C TRP A 74 -6.61 0.03 8.71
N ASP A 75 -7.54 0.54 7.90
CA ASP A 75 -7.69 1.98 7.62
C ASP A 75 -7.68 2.86 8.87
N ALA A 76 -8.39 2.46 9.92
CA ALA A 76 -8.44 3.21 11.18
C ALA A 76 -7.08 3.32 11.90
N ARG A 77 -6.12 2.45 11.59
CA ARG A 77 -4.76 2.52 12.15
C ARG A 77 -3.87 3.51 11.39
N LEU A 78 -4.22 3.90 10.16
CA LEU A 78 -3.43 4.88 9.40
C LEU A 78 -3.37 6.23 10.12
N PHE A 79 -4.46 6.65 10.77
CA PHE A 79 -4.48 7.86 11.61
C PHE A 79 -3.39 7.79 12.69
N LEU A 80 -3.30 6.67 13.42
CA LEU A 80 -2.28 6.45 14.46
C LEU A 80 -0.85 6.45 13.91
N TYR A 81 -0.66 6.04 12.65
CA TYR A 81 0.68 5.88 12.08
C TYR A 81 1.21 7.14 11.39
N LEU A 82 0.33 7.99 10.87
CA LEU A 82 0.71 9.17 10.08
C LEU A 82 0.57 10.47 10.88
N GLU A 83 -0.53 10.64 11.62
CA GLU A 83 -0.84 11.90 12.31
C GLU A 83 0.22 12.33 13.33
N PRO A 84 0.82 11.45 14.15
CA PRO A 84 1.81 11.87 15.14
C PRO A 84 3.04 12.55 14.51
N LEU A 85 3.42 12.11 13.31
CA LEU A 85 4.57 12.66 12.61
C LEU A 85 4.21 13.86 11.73
N LEU A 86 3.01 13.87 11.15
CA LEU A 86 2.51 14.99 10.35
C LEU A 86 2.03 16.18 11.20
N GLY A 87 1.71 15.95 12.48
CA GLY A 87 1.25 16.98 13.41
C GLY A 87 -0.12 17.58 13.05
N ARG A 88 -0.94 16.85 12.31
CA ARG A 88 -2.30 17.26 11.92
C ARG A 88 -3.22 16.06 11.81
N ASP A 89 -4.51 16.27 12.06
CA ASP A 89 -5.54 15.27 11.82
C ASP A 89 -5.76 15.10 10.32
N LEU A 90 -5.99 13.85 9.90
CA LEU A 90 -6.28 13.48 8.52
C LEU A 90 -7.75 13.06 8.39
N SER A 91 -8.27 13.17 7.18
CA SER A 91 -9.54 12.57 6.77
C SER A 91 -9.30 11.24 6.04
N GLY A 92 -10.30 10.35 6.00
CA GLY A 92 -10.13 9.00 5.45
C GLY A 92 -9.66 8.95 3.99
N ASP A 93 -10.17 9.83 3.12
CA ASP A 93 -9.77 9.84 1.70
C ASP A 93 -8.41 10.52 1.47
N GLU A 94 -7.86 11.26 2.46
CA GLU A 94 -6.53 11.85 2.35
C GLU A 94 -5.44 10.77 2.23
N PHE A 95 -5.65 9.58 2.79
CA PHE A 95 -4.70 8.46 2.65
C PHE A 95 -4.53 7.98 1.21
N LEU A 96 -5.44 8.29 0.29
CA LEU A 96 -5.27 7.98 -1.13
C LEU A 96 -4.43 9.04 -1.85
N ARG A 97 -4.17 10.19 -1.24
CA ARG A 97 -3.43 11.29 -1.89
C ARG A 97 -1.94 11.07 -1.77
N HIS A 98 -1.25 10.97 -2.91
CA HIS A 98 0.21 10.87 -2.95
C HIS A 98 0.92 11.99 -2.18
N GLN A 99 0.35 13.20 -2.16
CA GLN A 99 0.90 14.31 -1.37
C GLN A 99 1.07 13.96 0.12
N VAL A 100 0.11 13.25 0.74
CA VAL A 100 0.19 12.87 2.16
C VAL A 100 1.36 11.93 2.40
N TRP A 101 1.56 10.96 1.50
CA TRP A 101 2.68 10.02 1.59
C TRP A 101 4.03 10.69 1.31
N SER A 102 4.07 11.66 0.40
CA SER A 102 5.27 12.48 0.15
C SER A 102 5.64 13.31 1.38
N GLU A 103 4.68 14.04 1.96
CA GLU A 103 4.88 14.83 3.18
C GLU A 103 5.33 13.94 4.36
N PHE A 104 4.72 12.76 4.49
CA PHE A 104 5.06 11.80 5.53
C PHE A 104 6.45 11.19 5.31
N SER A 105 6.80 10.81 4.08
CA SER A 105 8.14 10.32 3.73
C SER A 105 9.23 11.36 4.00
N ASP A 106 8.97 12.62 3.65
CA ASP A 106 9.88 13.74 3.96
C ASP A 106 10.05 13.95 5.46
N SER A 107 8.99 13.75 6.25
CA SER A 107 9.04 13.84 7.71
C SER A 107 9.79 12.65 8.31
N LEU A 108 9.55 11.43 7.80
CA LEU A 108 10.25 10.22 8.19
C LEU A 108 11.76 10.33 7.95
N SER A 109 12.19 10.97 6.85
CA SER A 109 13.60 11.17 6.51
C SER A 109 14.39 11.98 7.56
N ARG A 110 13.69 12.70 8.44
CA ARG A 110 14.28 13.59 9.47
C ARG A 110 14.25 12.99 10.87
N THR A 111 13.75 11.76 11.01
CA THR A 111 13.67 11.03 12.28
C THR A 111 14.27 9.63 12.12
N ASP A 112 14.54 8.97 13.23
CA ASP A 112 14.98 7.59 13.23
C ASP A 112 13.82 6.63 13.51
N ARG A 113 14.05 5.35 13.18
CA ARG A 113 13.08 4.25 13.32
C ARG A 113 12.50 4.14 14.72
N ALA A 114 13.34 4.30 15.77
CA ALA A 114 12.89 4.16 17.14
C ALA A 114 12.03 5.35 17.56
N SER A 115 12.50 6.57 17.31
CA SER A 115 11.77 7.82 17.63
C SER A 115 10.40 7.87 16.95
N TYR A 116 10.31 7.47 15.67
CA TYR A 116 9.02 7.38 14.98
C TYR A 116 8.09 6.35 15.63
N SER A 117 8.55 5.11 15.83
CA SER A 117 7.71 4.05 16.42
C SER A 117 7.24 4.39 17.85
N GLU A 118 8.07 5.08 18.63
CA GLU A 118 7.73 5.54 19.96
C GLU A 118 6.65 6.62 19.92
N SER A 119 6.73 7.58 18.99
CA SER A 119 5.69 8.61 18.81
C SER A 119 4.31 8.01 18.51
N VAL A 120 4.26 6.96 17.70
CA VAL A 120 3.02 6.22 17.40
C VAL A 120 2.46 5.55 18.65
N VAL A 121 3.31 4.90 19.45
CA VAL A 121 2.89 4.25 20.69
C VAL A 121 2.37 5.27 21.70
N LEU A 122 3.07 6.39 21.87
CA LEU A 122 2.66 7.45 22.79
C LEU A 122 1.34 8.08 22.38
N ASP A 123 1.13 8.34 21.09
CA ASP A 123 -0.14 8.85 20.57
C ASP A 123 -1.29 7.85 20.80
N TRP A 124 -1.07 6.56 20.51
CA TRP A 124 -2.05 5.52 20.81
C TRP A 124 -2.42 5.46 22.30
N MET A 125 -1.42 5.54 23.20
CA MET A 125 -1.65 5.58 24.64
C MET A 125 -2.46 6.81 25.05
N SER A 126 -2.15 7.99 24.49
CA SER A 126 -2.88 9.24 24.75
C SER A 126 -4.34 9.11 24.33
N ARG A 127 -4.62 8.68 23.10
CA ARG A 127 -6.00 8.51 22.61
C ARG A 127 -6.79 7.50 23.43
N ARG A 128 -6.15 6.43 23.88
CA ARG A 128 -6.76 5.44 24.77
C ARG A 128 -7.15 6.06 26.11
N GLN A 129 -6.25 6.84 26.71
CA GLN A 129 -6.51 7.55 27.95
C GLN A 129 -7.64 8.59 27.79
N ASP A 130 -7.69 9.30 26.66
CA ASP A 130 -8.73 10.29 26.36
C ASP A 130 -10.13 9.66 26.21
N LEU A 131 -10.19 8.39 25.82
CA LEU A 131 -11.42 7.59 25.81
C LEU A 131 -11.83 7.06 27.20
N GLY A 132 -11.02 7.33 28.23
CA GLY A 132 -11.27 6.87 29.60
C GLY A 132 -10.92 5.39 29.83
N GLU A 133 -10.14 4.78 28.92
CA GLU A 133 -9.72 3.39 29.02
C GLU A 133 -8.55 3.22 30.01
N THR A 134 -8.44 2.04 30.62
CA THR A 134 -7.34 1.73 31.54
C THR A 134 -5.99 1.63 30.81
N MET A 135 -4.95 2.10 31.50
CA MET A 135 -3.54 1.96 31.11
C MET A 135 -2.83 0.86 31.91
N GLU A 136 -3.50 0.23 32.86
CA GLU A 136 -2.93 -0.78 33.74
C GLU A 136 -2.97 -2.16 33.06
N PRO A 137 -1.82 -2.79 32.74
CA PRO A 137 -1.80 -4.10 32.08
C PRO A 137 -2.41 -5.23 32.94
N SER A 138 -2.50 -5.03 34.25
CA SER A 138 -3.21 -5.92 35.17
C SER A 138 -4.73 -5.88 34.99
N GLU A 139 -5.27 -4.76 34.52
CA GLU A 139 -6.69 -4.55 34.28
C GLU A 139 -7.08 -4.89 32.83
N ASP A 140 -6.20 -4.62 31.87
CA ASP A 140 -6.33 -5.11 30.49
C ASP A 140 -5.04 -5.79 29.98
N PRO A 141 -5.02 -7.14 29.91
CA PRO A 141 -3.85 -7.89 29.45
C PRO A 141 -3.54 -7.69 27.95
N ARG A 142 -4.42 -7.04 27.17
CA ARG A 142 -4.19 -6.75 25.75
C ARG A 142 -3.35 -5.50 25.52
N ILE A 143 -3.10 -4.67 26.54
CA ILE A 143 -2.34 -3.41 26.38
C ILE A 143 -0.95 -3.68 25.80
N LEU A 144 -0.17 -4.57 26.43
CA LEU A 144 1.20 -4.86 25.98
C LEU A 144 1.25 -5.50 24.59
N PRO A 145 0.44 -6.53 24.25
CA PRO A 145 0.38 -7.05 22.89
C PRO A 145 -0.05 -6.01 21.85
N THR A 146 -0.96 -5.12 22.18
CA THR A 146 -1.45 -4.07 21.26
C THR A 146 -0.38 -3.02 21.01
N MET A 147 0.31 -2.59 22.08
CA MET A 147 1.47 -1.70 22.01
C MET A 147 2.56 -2.27 21.10
N GLU A 148 2.95 -3.53 21.30
CA GLU A 148 3.93 -4.21 20.45
C GLU A 148 3.46 -4.36 18.99
N SER A 149 2.16 -4.54 18.76
CA SER A 149 1.59 -4.54 17.40
C SER A 149 1.73 -3.17 16.72
N HIS A 150 1.45 -2.07 17.42
CA HIS A 150 1.64 -0.72 16.87
C HIS A 150 3.11 -0.40 16.62
N ARG A 151 3.99 -0.79 17.54
CA ARG A 151 5.44 -0.66 17.37
C ARG A 151 5.93 -1.42 16.15
N THR A 152 5.61 -2.71 16.04
CA THR A 152 6.06 -3.55 14.91
C THR A 152 5.54 -3.02 13.57
N ALA A 153 4.27 -2.60 13.51
CA ALA A 153 3.67 -2.09 12.28
C ALA A 153 4.28 -0.76 11.84
N SER A 154 4.52 0.17 12.77
CA SER A 154 5.17 1.46 12.49
C SER A 154 6.65 1.26 12.11
N GLU A 155 7.39 0.43 12.82
CA GLU A 155 8.77 0.10 12.43
C GLU A 155 8.84 -0.50 11.01
N SER A 156 7.91 -1.38 10.65
CA SER A 156 7.81 -1.93 9.28
C SER A 156 7.46 -0.85 8.25
N LEU A 157 6.57 0.09 8.58
CA LEU A 157 6.22 1.21 7.71
C LEU A 157 7.42 2.12 7.45
N PHE A 158 8.20 2.41 8.51
CA PHE A 158 9.45 3.16 8.40
C PHE A 158 10.41 2.48 7.44
N ASP A 159 10.64 1.18 7.61
CA ASP A 159 11.55 0.41 6.77
C ASP A 159 11.07 0.38 5.30
N PHE A 160 9.76 0.27 5.08
CA PHE A 160 9.15 0.27 3.74
C PHE A 160 9.37 1.60 3.01
N LEU A 161 8.97 2.71 3.64
CA LEU A 161 9.07 4.04 3.03
C LEU A 161 10.50 4.55 2.93
N SER A 162 11.37 4.22 3.89
CA SER A 162 12.80 4.57 3.81
C SER A 162 13.45 3.89 2.61
N ARG A 163 13.09 2.64 2.34
CA ARG A 163 13.58 1.93 1.15
C ARG A 163 13.04 2.55 -0.12
N ALA A 164 11.72 2.77 -0.21
CA ALA A 164 11.10 3.38 -1.38
C ALA A 164 11.73 4.74 -1.70
N HIS A 165 11.94 5.57 -0.69
CA HIS A 165 12.58 6.88 -0.84
C HIS A 165 14.06 6.77 -1.29
N SER A 166 14.87 5.94 -0.63
CA SER A 166 16.31 5.82 -0.92
C SER A 166 16.63 5.18 -2.27
N GLU A 167 15.79 4.24 -2.73
CA GLU A 167 15.94 3.57 -4.02
C GLU A 167 15.17 4.30 -5.15
N GLY A 168 14.40 5.36 -4.84
CA GLY A 168 13.60 6.09 -5.83
C GLY A 168 12.51 5.22 -6.46
N LEU A 169 11.89 4.36 -5.66
CA LEU A 169 10.87 3.41 -6.12
C LEU A 169 9.50 4.08 -6.18
N SER A 170 8.73 3.75 -7.21
CA SER A 170 7.32 4.12 -7.31
C SER A 170 6.48 3.47 -6.22
N ILE A 171 5.46 4.18 -5.76
CA ILE A 171 4.52 3.68 -4.75
C ILE A 171 3.12 3.60 -5.35
N LEU A 172 2.52 2.42 -5.23
CA LEU A 172 1.12 2.17 -5.55
C LEU A 172 0.29 2.27 -4.26
N ILE A 173 -0.69 3.16 -4.24
CA ILE A 173 -1.57 3.43 -3.10
C ILE A 173 -3.00 3.00 -3.44
N GLY A 174 -3.65 2.27 -2.53
CA GLY A 174 -5.04 1.88 -2.65
C GLY A 174 -5.61 1.31 -1.37
N ARG A 175 -6.83 0.78 -1.46
CA ARG A 175 -7.56 0.07 -0.40
C ARG A 175 -8.23 -1.17 -0.97
N GLU A 176 -8.49 -2.18 -0.16
CA GLU A 176 -8.97 -3.50 -0.62
C GLU A 176 -10.22 -3.42 -1.52
N PHE A 177 -11.19 -2.58 -1.16
CA PHE A 177 -12.44 -2.39 -1.91
C PHE A 177 -12.39 -1.21 -2.89
N LEU A 178 -11.20 -0.70 -3.22
CA LEU A 178 -11.05 0.35 -4.21
C LEU A 178 -11.16 -0.22 -5.62
N GLU A 179 -12.00 0.39 -6.44
CA GLU A 179 -12.05 0.08 -7.87
C GLU A 179 -10.67 0.28 -8.51
N SER A 180 -10.29 -0.62 -9.43
CA SER A 180 -8.96 -0.67 -10.02
C SER A 180 -8.50 0.68 -10.58
N GLY A 181 -9.39 1.40 -11.27
CA GLY A 181 -9.08 2.72 -11.83
C GLY A 181 -8.71 3.79 -10.80
N LEU A 182 -9.17 3.66 -9.55
CA LEU A 182 -8.95 4.65 -8.49
C LEU A 182 -7.65 4.41 -7.70
N TRP A 183 -6.96 3.28 -7.92
CA TRP A 183 -5.62 3.06 -7.38
C TRP A 183 -4.66 4.09 -7.96
N ARG A 184 -3.71 4.55 -7.15
CA ARG A 184 -2.81 5.65 -7.53
C ARG A 184 -1.36 5.22 -7.55
N LEU A 185 -0.71 5.39 -8.70
CA LEU A 185 0.72 5.19 -8.89
C LEU A 185 1.40 6.56 -8.97
N ASP A 186 2.27 6.87 -8.01
CA ASP A 186 3.01 8.15 -7.94
C ASP A 186 2.12 9.40 -8.08
N GLY A 187 0.87 9.30 -7.61
CA GLY A 187 -0.12 10.38 -7.59
C GLY A 187 -1.12 10.39 -8.75
N GLN A 188 -0.84 9.69 -9.85
CA GLN A 188 -1.79 9.51 -10.95
C GLN A 188 -2.67 8.30 -10.68
N SER A 189 -3.97 8.41 -10.93
CA SER A 189 -4.83 7.23 -10.90
C SER A 189 -4.61 6.34 -12.12
N LEU A 190 -4.94 5.05 -12.05
CA LEU A 190 -4.65 4.11 -13.14
C LEU A 190 -5.44 4.43 -14.42
N ASP A 191 -6.63 5.01 -14.29
CA ASP A 191 -7.42 5.51 -15.41
C ASP A 191 -6.73 6.67 -16.15
N GLU A 192 -6.18 7.63 -15.39
CA GLU A 192 -5.40 8.77 -15.88
C GLU A 192 -4.11 8.28 -16.56
N ALA A 193 -3.40 7.34 -15.93
CA ALA A 193 -2.15 6.78 -16.45
C ALA A 193 -2.34 6.03 -17.78
N LEU A 194 -3.50 5.41 -17.98
CA LEU A 194 -3.86 4.74 -19.22
C LEU A 194 -4.37 5.69 -20.32
N GLY A 195 -4.60 6.97 -20.00
CA GLY A 195 -5.21 7.92 -20.94
C GLY A 195 -6.67 7.61 -21.25
N VAL A 196 -7.34 6.83 -20.39
CA VAL A 196 -8.74 6.44 -20.53
C VAL A 196 -9.59 7.36 -19.65
N THR A 197 -9.55 8.67 -19.94
CA THR A 197 -10.54 9.61 -19.39
C THR A 197 -11.84 9.45 -20.18
N ALA A 198 -12.94 9.22 -19.48
CA ALA A 198 -14.29 9.07 -20.03
C ALA A 198 -14.72 10.19 -20.98
#